data_AF-A0A7M7T421-F1
#
_entry.id   AF-A0A7M7T421-F1
#
_cell.length_a   1.000
_cell.length_b   1.000
_cell.length_c   1.000
_cell.angle_alpha   90.00
_cell.angle_beta   90.00
_cell.angle_gamma   90.00
#
_symmetry.space_group_name_H-M   'P 1'
#
loop_
_entity.id
_entity.type
_entity.pdbx_description
1 polymer ?
#
loop_
_entity_poly.entity_id
_entity_poly.type
_entity_poly.pdbx_seq_one_letter_code
_entity_poly.pdbx_strand_id
1 'polypeptide(L)'
;MALGFEKMQRGSLTLQYEDRANPMQKFVEVMSELHEITPSPMAAQLFGNAGREHMQKFGSTPEHLAKIAYKNHKHSTNNPNSQFQKEYSMDEIKNSPKVYEPLTRLECCPTSDGAAAAILCTEDYVIQHGLQGQAVEIMGMTMATDKPNTFEDKSSMKLVGYDMTKRAAETLFSKAGASVADVDVVELHDCFAANELITYEALGLCPEGKAGEFIDSGDNTYGGKFVVNPSGGLISKGHPLGATGLAQCAELCWQLRGKADKRQVEGAKLALQHNIGLGGAAVCALYRMGFPEQGRPRYNLQANLTAAEVFKCEAVFKEIENALKVDGKKMVDKIKGIYGFEVSGGPGGDKAKWIVDVKNGNGSVEKVEKDSKRKADCTFKIADADLVDLMMGKLNPQNAFFSGKLKITGNMGLAMKLQQLKPAAPKAKL
;
A
#
# COMPACT_ATOMS: atom_id res chain seq x y z
N MET A 1 -7.54 -17.45 -10.22
CA MET A 1 -6.86 -17.44 -8.91
C MET A 1 -5.40 -17.80 -9.14
N ALA A 2 -4.47 -17.01 -8.60
CA ALA A 2 -3.07 -17.37 -8.47
C ALA A 2 -2.82 -17.79 -7.03
N LEU A 3 -2.18 -18.93 -6.82
CA LEU A 3 -1.89 -19.51 -5.51
C LEU A 3 -0.42 -19.91 -5.47
N GLY A 4 0.25 -19.62 -4.36
CA GLY A 4 1.62 -20.01 -4.12
C GLY A 4 1.81 -20.35 -2.65
N PHE A 5 2.56 -21.41 -2.38
CA PHE A 5 2.87 -21.88 -1.04
C PHE A 5 4.23 -22.54 -1.02
N GLU A 6 4.82 -22.65 0.16
CA GLU A 6 6.04 -23.42 0.37
C GLU A 6 6.03 -24.05 1.77
N LYS A 7 6.59 -25.25 1.86
CA LYS A 7 6.96 -25.88 3.13
C LYS A 7 8.44 -26.21 3.09
N MET A 8 9.22 -25.48 3.88
CA MET A 8 10.67 -25.48 3.83
C MET A 8 11.28 -26.32 4.96
N GLN A 9 12.51 -26.80 4.72
CA GLN A 9 13.34 -27.35 5.78
C GLN A 9 13.99 -26.23 6.59
N ARG A 10 14.32 -26.51 7.86
CA ARG A 10 15.12 -25.58 8.67
C ARG A 10 16.54 -25.54 8.13
N GLY A 11 17.09 -24.34 7.98
CA GLY A 11 18.47 -24.12 7.55
C GLY A 11 18.57 -23.62 6.12
N SER A 12 19.77 -23.62 5.55
CA SER A 12 19.99 -23.23 4.16
C SER A 12 19.39 -24.25 3.18
N LEU A 13 19.04 -23.78 1.98
CA LEU A 13 18.60 -24.66 0.88
C LEU A 13 19.68 -25.68 0.53
N THR A 14 19.27 -26.92 0.33
CA THR A 14 20.12 -28.06 -0.04
C THR A 14 19.78 -28.58 -1.43
N LEU A 15 20.77 -29.14 -2.11
CA LEU A 15 20.57 -29.82 -3.39
C LEU A 15 19.80 -31.13 -3.16
N GLN A 16 18.78 -31.38 -3.97
CA GLN A 16 17.95 -32.60 -3.88
C GLN A 16 18.20 -33.57 -5.04
N TYR A 17 18.57 -33.05 -6.22
CA TYR A 17 18.80 -33.84 -7.42
C TYR A 17 20.26 -33.73 -7.85
N GLU A 18 21.01 -34.81 -7.69
CA GLU A 18 22.42 -34.93 -8.07
C GLU A 18 22.63 -35.71 -9.37
N ASP A 19 21.55 -36.27 -9.94
CA ASP A 19 21.56 -37.17 -11.10
C ASP A 19 21.35 -36.46 -12.45
N ARG A 20 21.34 -35.12 -12.46
CA ARG A 20 21.02 -34.28 -13.63
C ARG A 20 21.69 -32.92 -13.54
N ALA A 21 21.67 -32.17 -14.65
CA ALA A 21 22.21 -30.81 -14.68
C ALA A 21 21.56 -29.92 -13.62
N ASN A 22 22.39 -29.26 -12.80
CA ASN A 22 21.92 -28.32 -11.79
C ASN A 22 21.63 -26.97 -12.47
N PRO A 23 20.42 -26.40 -12.37
CA PRO A 23 20.07 -25.11 -12.98
C PRO A 23 20.96 -23.94 -12.53
N MET A 24 21.59 -24.07 -11.37
CA MET A 24 22.50 -23.08 -10.80
C MET A 24 23.97 -23.32 -11.17
N GLN A 25 24.31 -24.41 -11.87
CA GLN A 25 25.70 -24.80 -12.15
C GLN A 25 26.50 -23.66 -12.77
N LYS A 26 26.00 -23.06 -13.85
CA LYS A 26 26.68 -21.98 -14.55
C LYS A 26 26.88 -20.73 -13.69
N PHE A 27 25.94 -20.46 -12.77
CA PHE A 27 26.07 -19.34 -11.83
C PHE A 27 27.22 -19.59 -10.85
N VAL A 28 27.32 -20.81 -10.33
CA VAL A 28 28.39 -21.21 -9.42
C VAL A 28 29.75 -21.23 -10.13
N GLU A 29 29.81 -21.69 -11.37
CA GLU A 29 31.03 -21.67 -12.19
C GLU A 29 31.57 -20.25 -12.35
N VAL A 30 30.73 -19.31 -12.83
CA VAL A 30 31.13 -17.90 -12.98
C VAL A 30 31.50 -17.27 -11.63
N MET A 31 30.77 -17.57 -10.56
CA MET A 31 31.13 -17.07 -9.23
C MET A 31 32.52 -17.59 -8.80
N SER A 32 32.84 -18.85 -9.09
CA SER A 32 34.12 -19.48 -8.75
C SER A 32 35.32 -18.92 -9.54
N GLU A 33 35.07 -18.38 -10.73
CA GLU A 33 36.09 -17.65 -11.50
C GLU A 33 36.41 -16.29 -10.89
N LEU A 34 35.47 -15.71 -10.14
CA LEU A 34 35.57 -14.37 -9.57
C LEU A 34 36.02 -14.36 -8.10
N HIS A 35 35.59 -15.36 -7.33
CA HIS A 35 35.74 -15.40 -5.89
C HIS A 35 36.01 -16.83 -5.42
N GLU A 36 36.77 -16.95 -4.33
CA GLU A 36 36.93 -18.24 -3.64
C GLU A 36 35.61 -18.72 -3.05
N ILE A 37 35.25 -19.98 -3.33
CA ILE A 37 34.09 -20.64 -2.73
C ILE A 37 34.43 -21.07 -1.30
N THR A 38 33.63 -20.62 -0.34
CA THR A 38 33.78 -21.00 1.07
C THR A 38 32.71 -22.01 1.50
N PRO A 39 32.80 -22.59 2.72
CA PRO A 39 31.75 -23.43 3.28
C PRO A 39 30.43 -22.71 3.63
N SER A 40 30.31 -21.40 3.37
CA SER A 40 29.09 -20.63 3.61
C SER A 40 27.96 -21.02 2.62
N PRO A 41 26.69 -20.77 2.96
CA PRO A 41 25.58 -21.04 2.04
C PRO A 41 25.74 -20.35 0.69
N MET A 42 25.55 -21.08 -0.41
CA MET A 42 25.81 -20.59 -1.78
C MET A 42 25.05 -19.30 -2.13
N ALA A 43 23.79 -19.19 -1.72
CA ALA A 43 23.00 -17.97 -1.95
C ALA A 43 23.64 -16.75 -1.24
N ALA A 44 24.09 -16.91 0.00
CA ALA A 44 24.77 -15.83 0.72
C ALA A 44 26.08 -15.42 0.04
N GLN A 45 26.79 -16.37 -0.58
CA GLN A 45 28.00 -16.08 -1.36
C GLN A 45 27.66 -15.25 -2.60
N LEU A 46 26.68 -15.67 -3.41
CA LEU A 46 26.26 -14.96 -4.62
C LEU A 46 25.87 -13.50 -4.34
N PHE A 47 24.95 -13.28 -3.39
CA PHE A 47 24.46 -11.94 -3.08
C PHE A 47 25.47 -11.12 -2.24
N GLY A 48 26.24 -11.77 -1.37
CA GLY A 48 27.34 -11.11 -0.65
C GLY A 48 28.40 -10.58 -1.62
N ASN A 49 28.77 -11.37 -2.63
CA ASN A 49 29.68 -10.96 -3.71
C ASN A 49 29.16 -9.79 -4.52
N ALA A 50 27.87 -9.76 -4.85
CA ALA A 50 27.24 -8.61 -5.48
C ALA A 50 27.34 -7.35 -4.61
N GLY A 51 27.12 -7.49 -3.30
CA GLY A 51 27.36 -6.42 -2.33
C GLY A 51 28.81 -5.93 -2.33
N ARG A 52 29.79 -6.85 -2.31
CA ARG A 52 31.22 -6.51 -2.36
C ARG A 52 31.59 -5.77 -3.64
N GLU A 53 31.09 -6.21 -4.80
CA GLU A 53 31.30 -5.50 -6.06
C GLU A 53 30.75 -4.07 -6.00
N HIS A 54 29.56 -3.87 -5.45
CA HIS A 54 28.98 -2.54 -5.29
C HIS A 54 29.83 -1.65 -4.35
N MET A 55 30.34 -2.21 -3.24
CA MET A 55 31.26 -1.50 -2.34
C MET A 55 32.55 -1.10 -3.05
N GLN A 56 33.14 -1.99 -3.84
CA GLN A 56 34.37 -1.74 -4.59
C GLN A 56 34.18 -0.68 -5.68
N LYS A 57 33.05 -0.71 -6.39
CA LYS A 57 32.77 0.22 -7.51
C LYS A 57 32.32 1.59 -7.04
N PHE A 58 31.48 1.66 -6.01
CA PHE A 58 30.72 2.86 -5.68
C PHE A 58 30.94 3.37 -4.24
N GLY A 59 31.72 2.65 -3.43
CA GLY A 59 32.04 3.09 -2.06
C GLY A 59 30.90 2.91 -1.05
N SER A 60 29.85 2.13 -1.37
CA SER A 60 28.90 1.71 -0.34
C SER A 60 29.60 0.94 0.77
N THR A 61 29.01 0.87 1.96
CA THR A 61 29.65 0.28 3.15
C THR A 61 28.81 -0.87 3.72
N PRO A 62 29.41 -1.76 4.54
CA PRO A 62 28.64 -2.72 5.33
C PRO A 62 27.60 -2.07 6.24
N GLU A 63 27.85 -0.81 6.67
CA GLU A 63 26.87 -0.05 7.44
C GLU A 63 25.58 0.25 6.64
N HIS A 64 25.67 0.48 5.33
CA HIS A 64 24.47 0.61 4.49
C HIS A 64 23.64 -0.68 4.47
N LEU A 65 24.28 -1.86 4.47
CA LEU A 65 23.57 -3.14 4.57
C LEU A 65 22.87 -3.30 5.92
N ALA A 66 23.55 -2.95 7.00
CA ALA A 66 22.96 -2.97 8.34
C ALA A 66 21.78 -1.99 8.45
N LYS A 67 21.83 -0.82 7.80
CA LYS A 67 20.72 0.15 7.76
C LYS A 67 19.51 -0.40 7.01
N ILE A 68 19.72 -1.14 5.91
CA ILE A 68 18.64 -1.84 5.19
C ILE A 68 17.96 -2.86 6.11
N ALA A 69 18.75 -3.71 6.77
CA ALA A 69 18.21 -4.69 7.71
C ALA A 69 17.46 -4.02 8.88
N TYR A 70 18.02 -2.95 9.45
CA TYR A 70 17.38 -2.16 10.50
C TYR A 70 15.99 -1.66 10.07
N LYS A 71 15.91 -1.06 8.89
CA LYS A 71 14.66 -0.56 8.31
C LYS A 71 13.64 -1.68 8.12
N ASN A 72 14.03 -2.83 7.56
CA ASN A 72 13.13 -3.97 7.37
C ASN A 72 12.62 -4.55 8.71
N HIS A 73 13.51 -4.77 9.70
CA HIS A 73 13.10 -5.24 11.03
C HIS A 73 12.20 -4.23 11.74
N LYS A 74 12.46 -2.93 11.61
CA LYS A 74 11.58 -1.88 12.16
C LYS A 74 10.18 -1.93 11.53
N HIS A 75 10.09 -2.00 10.21
CA HIS A 75 8.81 -2.13 9.49
C HIS A 75 8.04 -3.39 9.91
N SER A 76 8.75 -4.49 10.14
CA SER A 76 8.16 -5.79 10.51
C SER A 76 7.35 -5.77 11.80
N THR A 77 7.65 -4.86 12.74
CA THR A 77 6.93 -4.72 14.02
C THR A 77 5.45 -4.35 13.83
N ASN A 78 5.11 -3.78 12.67
CA ASN A 78 3.76 -3.41 12.28
C ASN A 78 3.05 -4.50 11.46
N ASN A 79 3.72 -5.62 11.15
CA ASN A 79 3.19 -6.70 10.33
C ASN A 79 2.88 -7.96 11.17
N PRO A 80 1.60 -8.27 11.45
CA PRO A 80 1.25 -9.47 12.21
C PRO A 80 1.57 -10.78 11.47
N ASN A 81 1.79 -10.73 10.15
CA ASN A 81 2.13 -11.90 9.34
C ASN A 81 3.65 -12.15 9.27
N SER A 82 4.48 -11.27 9.85
CA SER A 82 5.93 -11.40 9.78
C SER A 82 6.45 -12.46 10.76
N GLN A 83 7.38 -13.32 10.33
CA GLN A 83 8.03 -14.30 11.19
C GLN A 83 8.79 -13.64 12.34
N PHE A 84 9.51 -12.55 12.05
CA PHE A 84 10.12 -11.69 13.06
C PHE A 84 9.35 -10.37 13.15
N GLN A 85 8.93 -10.01 14.36
CA GLN A 85 8.23 -8.74 14.68
C GLN A 85 9.01 -7.96 15.75
N LYS A 86 10.32 -8.20 15.84
CA LYS A 86 11.23 -7.56 16.79
C LYS A 86 12.01 -6.47 16.04
N GLU A 87 12.05 -5.27 16.61
CA GLU A 87 13.02 -4.24 16.22
C GLU A 87 14.40 -4.59 16.82
N TYR A 88 15.44 -4.44 16.00
CA TYR A 88 16.83 -4.63 16.41
C TYR A 88 17.56 -3.30 16.32
N SER A 89 18.52 -3.06 17.21
CA SER A 89 19.46 -1.95 17.10
C SER A 89 20.49 -2.18 15.98
N MET A 90 21.10 -1.11 15.49
CA MET A 90 22.21 -1.19 14.53
C MET A 90 23.37 -2.06 15.05
N ASP A 91 23.67 -1.98 16.35
CA ASP A 91 24.74 -2.76 16.97
C ASP A 91 24.38 -4.25 17.06
N GLU A 92 23.13 -4.61 17.37
CA GLU A 92 22.67 -6.00 17.33
C GLU A 92 22.81 -6.59 15.93
N ILE A 93 22.50 -5.81 14.88
CA ILE A 93 22.60 -6.25 13.48
C ILE A 93 24.06 -6.45 13.09
N LYS A 94 24.90 -5.42 13.26
CA LYS A 94 26.33 -5.44 12.91
C LYS A 94 27.11 -6.54 13.63
N ASN A 95 26.74 -6.84 14.88
CA ASN A 95 27.39 -7.87 15.69
C ASN A 95 26.71 -9.25 15.63
N SER A 96 25.64 -9.41 14.84
CA SER A 96 25.01 -10.72 14.66
C SER A 96 25.97 -11.68 13.93
N PRO A 97 25.81 -13.02 14.09
CA PRO A 97 26.75 -13.98 13.52
C PRO A 97 27.00 -13.76 12.03
N LYS A 98 28.27 -13.72 11.61
CA LYS A 98 28.63 -13.62 10.19
C LYS A 98 28.16 -14.86 9.44
N VAL A 99 27.51 -14.66 8.29
CA VAL A 99 27.08 -15.74 7.39
C VAL A 99 28.07 -15.88 6.23
N TYR A 100 28.34 -14.77 5.57
CA TYR A 100 29.34 -14.64 4.51
C TYR A 100 29.65 -13.16 4.34
N GLU A 101 30.93 -12.76 4.30
CA GLU A 101 31.27 -11.34 4.23
C GLU A 101 30.67 -10.65 2.99
N PRO A 102 29.98 -9.50 3.13
CA PRO A 102 29.85 -8.65 4.33
C PRO A 102 28.64 -8.96 5.23
N LEU A 103 27.82 -9.94 4.84
CA LEU A 103 26.51 -10.25 5.41
C LEU A 103 26.58 -10.89 6.81
N THR A 104 25.82 -10.30 7.72
CA THR A 104 25.49 -10.87 9.03
C THR A 104 24.14 -11.60 8.99
N ARG A 105 23.86 -12.39 10.03
CA ARG A 105 22.63 -13.21 10.10
C ARG A 105 21.36 -12.37 10.02
N LEU A 106 21.33 -11.20 10.64
CA LEU A 106 20.15 -10.32 10.64
C LEU A 106 19.96 -9.56 9.32
N GLU A 107 20.91 -9.67 8.39
CA GLU A 107 20.85 -9.13 7.02
C GLU A 107 20.43 -10.19 5.99
N CYS A 108 20.09 -11.41 6.43
CA CYS A 108 19.68 -12.54 5.60
C CYS A 108 18.23 -12.94 5.91
N CYS A 109 17.43 -13.27 4.89
CA CYS A 109 16.08 -13.79 5.11
C CYS A 109 16.09 -15.17 5.81
N PRO A 110 15.17 -15.44 6.74
CA PRO A 110 14.96 -16.78 7.27
C PRO A 110 14.16 -17.65 6.29
N THR A 111 14.28 -18.97 6.43
CA THR A 111 13.34 -19.93 5.84
C THR A 111 12.01 -19.92 6.58
N SER A 112 10.90 -19.98 5.85
CA SER A 112 9.56 -19.98 6.43
C SER A 112 8.61 -20.87 5.64
N ASP A 113 7.59 -21.38 6.32
CA ASP A 113 6.43 -22.00 5.69
C ASP A 113 5.35 -20.94 5.52
N GLY A 114 4.63 -20.98 4.40
CA GLY A 114 3.56 -20.02 4.17
C GLY A 114 2.87 -20.19 2.83
N ALA A 115 1.73 -19.52 2.69
CA ALA A 115 0.93 -19.49 1.47
C ALA A 115 0.34 -18.09 1.26
N ALA A 116 0.15 -17.71 0.01
CA ALA A 116 -0.55 -16.51 -0.39
C ALA A 116 -1.32 -16.75 -1.69
N ALA A 117 -2.40 -16.00 -1.90
CA ALA A 117 -3.25 -16.13 -3.08
C ALA A 117 -3.80 -14.78 -3.52
N ALA A 118 -4.03 -14.64 -4.82
CA ALA A 118 -4.68 -13.49 -5.43
C ALA A 118 -5.80 -13.95 -6.39
N ILE A 119 -6.94 -13.27 -6.34
CA ILE A 119 -8.03 -13.46 -7.30
C ILE A 119 -7.94 -12.34 -8.32
N LEU A 120 -7.73 -12.72 -9.58
CA LEU A 120 -7.74 -11.81 -10.71
C LEU A 120 -9.10 -11.90 -11.40
N CYS A 121 -9.66 -10.75 -11.73
CA CYS A 121 -10.94 -10.60 -12.40
C CYS A 121 -10.77 -9.61 -13.56
N THR A 122 -11.58 -9.78 -14.61
CA THR A 122 -11.72 -8.76 -15.66
C THR A 122 -12.48 -7.55 -15.12
N GLU A 123 -12.33 -6.40 -15.78
CA GLU A 123 -13.07 -5.18 -15.45
C GLU A 123 -14.59 -5.42 -15.47
N ASP A 124 -15.10 -6.10 -16.50
CA ASP A 124 -16.52 -6.45 -16.63
C ASP A 124 -17.03 -7.24 -15.43
N TYR A 125 -16.26 -8.22 -14.95
CA TYR A 125 -16.64 -9.01 -13.78
C TYR A 125 -16.68 -8.15 -12.52
N VAL A 126 -15.71 -7.24 -12.35
CA VAL A 126 -15.67 -6.29 -11.23
C VAL A 126 -16.89 -5.38 -11.26
N ILE A 127 -17.27 -4.85 -12.43
CA ILE A 127 -18.43 -3.98 -12.60
C ILE A 127 -19.73 -4.72 -12.32
N GLN A 128 -19.91 -5.90 -12.94
CA GLN A 128 -21.11 -6.73 -12.81
C GLN A 128 -21.38 -7.13 -11.35
N HIS A 129 -20.33 -7.34 -10.56
CA HIS A 129 -20.44 -7.80 -9.17
C HIS A 129 -20.25 -6.68 -8.13
N GLY A 130 -20.15 -5.42 -8.53
CA GLY A 130 -20.03 -4.30 -7.59
C GLY A 130 -18.74 -4.30 -6.78
N LEU A 131 -17.63 -4.78 -7.34
CA LEU A 131 -16.35 -4.97 -6.63
C LEU A 131 -15.38 -3.79 -6.80
N GLN A 132 -15.78 -2.69 -7.46
CA GLN A 132 -14.93 -1.57 -7.83
C GLN A 132 -14.17 -0.95 -6.64
N GLY A 133 -14.83 -0.84 -5.47
CA GLY A 133 -14.25 -0.24 -4.27
C GLY A 133 -13.08 -1.02 -3.65
N GLN A 134 -12.83 -2.26 -4.10
CA GLN A 134 -11.69 -3.07 -3.67
C GLN A 134 -10.77 -3.52 -4.81
N ALA A 135 -11.09 -3.16 -6.05
CA ALA A 135 -10.36 -3.60 -7.22
C ALA A 135 -9.05 -2.80 -7.35
N VAL A 136 -7.94 -3.53 -7.28
CA VAL A 136 -6.60 -3.03 -7.57
C VAL A 136 -6.24 -3.47 -8.99
N GLU A 137 -6.00 -2.50 -9.87
CA GLU A 137 -5.62 -2.72 -11.25
C GLU A 137 -4.13 -3.05 -11.34
N ILE A 138 -3.78 -4.07 -12.13
CA ILE A 138 -2.41 -4.33 -12.56
C ILE A 138 -2.19 -3.48 -13.82
N MET A 139 -1.53 -2.33 -13.69
CA MET A 139 -1.25 -1.43 -14.82
C MET A 139 -0.31 -2.07 -15.85
N GLY A 140 0.57 -2.95 -15.36
CA GLY A 140 1.49 -3.71 -16.17
C GLY A 140 2.21 -4.74 -15.33
N MET A 141 2.65 -5.81 -15.98
CA MET A 141 3.51 -6.83 -15.40
C MET A 141 4.49 -7.26 -16.49
N THR A 142 5.76 -7.36 -16.13
CA THR A 142 6.82 -7.76 -17.06
C THR A 142 7.71 -8.80 -16.40
N MET A 143 8.23 -9.69 -17.22
CA MET A 143 9.20 -10.70 -16.82
C MET A 143 10.43 -10.56 -17.70
N ALA A 144 11.61 -10.58 -17.09
CA ALA A 144 12.88 -10.67 -17.79
C ALA A 144 13.65 -11.88 -17.27
N THR A 145 14.29 -12.61 -18.18
CA THR A 145 15.19 -13.72 -17.88
C THR A 145 16.63 -13.34 -18.20
N ASP A 146 17.56 -14.23 -17.83
CA ASP A 146 18.98 -14.07 -18.08
C ASP A 146 19.31 -13.84 -19.57
N LYS A 147 20.39 -13.09 -19.78
CA LYS A 147 20.99 -12.83 -21.09
C LYS A 147 22.46 -13.28 -21.05
N PRO A 148 23.14 -13.40 -22.20
CA PRO A 148 24.54 -13.83 -22.22
C PRO A 148 25.45 -13.04 -21.25
N ASN A 149 25.17 -11.74 -21.13
CA ASN A 149 25.90 -10.83 -20.24
C ASN A 149 25.78 -11.14 -18.73
N THR A 150 24.79 -11.93 -18.28
CA THR A 150 24.75 -12.48 -16.91
C THR A 150 26.03 -13.27 -16.61
N PHE A 151 26.53 -14.01 -17.61
CA PHE A 151 27.64 -14.95 -17.44
C PHE A 151 28.96 -14.46 -18.06
N GLU A 152 28.90 -13.58 -19.05
CA GLU A 152 30.08 -13.13 -19.82
C GLU A 152 30.77 -11.91 -19.20
N ASP A 153 30.02 -11.01 -18.55
CA ASP A 153 30.54 -9.72 -18.07
C ASP A 153 31.36 -9.81 -16.78
N LYS A 154 31.46 -11.01 -16.19
CA LYS A 154 32.26 -11.26 -14.97
C LYS A 154 31.91 -10.31 -13.83
N SER A 155 30.61 -10.06 -13.64
CA SER A 155 30.04 -9.19 -12.60
C SER A 155 29.13 -9.99 -11.67
N SER A 156 29.39 -9.93 -10.38
CA SER A 156 28.57 -10.55 -9.33
C SER A 156 27.18 -9.89 -9.22
N MET A 157 27.07 -8.58 -9.42
CA MET A 157 25.79 -7.86 -9.47
C MET A 157 24.91 -8.35 -10.64
N LYS A 158 25.51 -8.55 -11.82
CA LYS A 158 24.79 -9.08 -12.99
C LYS A 158 24.41 -10.55 -12.81
N LEU A 159 25.30 -11.33 -12.20
CA LEU A 159 25.08 -12.75 -11.91
C LEU A 159 23.87 -12.98 -11.00
N VAL A 160 23.57 -12.03 -10.10
CA VAL A 160 22.36 -12.07 -9.26
C VAL A 160 21.16 -11.31 -9.83
N GLY A 161 21.27 -10.83 -11.07
CA GLY A 161 20.13 -10.34 -11.84
C GLY A 161 19.94 -8.83 -11.93
N TYR A 162 20.94 -8.00 -11.62
CA TYR A 162 20.83 -6.53 -11.74
C TYR A 162 20.26 -6.10 -13.11
N ASP A 163 20.85 -6.58 -14.21
CA ASP A 163 20.41 -6.23 -15.56
C ASP A 163 19.03 -6.84 -15.88
N MET A 164 18.66 -7.98 -15.29
CA MET A 164 17.32 -8.55 -15.45
C MET A 164 16.27 -7.64 -14.82
N THR A 165 16.49 -7.24 -13.56
CA THR A 165 15.62 -6.31 -12.83
C THR A 165 15.49 -4.98 -13.58
N LYS A 166 16.61 -4.42 -14.05
CA LYS A 166 16.63 -3.16 -14.80
C LYS A 166 15.78 -3.25 -16.07
N ARG A 167 15.98 -4.28 -16.89
CA ARG A 167 15.18 -4.48 -18.12
C ARG A 167 13.69 -4.68 -17.83
N ALA A 168 13.34 -5.44 -16.80
CA ALA A 168 11.95 -5.63 -16.39
C ALA A 168 11.33 -4.29 -15.97
N ALA A 169 11.99 -3.52 -15.11
CA ALA A 169 11.51 -2.23 -14.65
C ALA A 169 11.35 -1.22 -15.79
N GLU A 170 12.37 -1.05 -16.65
CA GLU A 170 12.33 -0.15 -17.81
C GLU A 170 11.19 -0.50 -18.77
N THR A 171 11.04 -1.80 -19.08
CA THR A 171 9.94 -2.28 -19.94
C THR A 171 8.58 -2.02 -19.30
N LEU A 172 8.47 -2.22 -17.98
CA LEU A 172 7.24 -2.02 -17.23
C LEU A 172 6.80 -0.55 -17.24
N PHE A 173 7.69 0.37 -16.84
CA PHE A 173 7.39 1.79 -16.81
C PHE A 173 7.04 2.34 -18.20
N SER A 174 7.78 1.90 -19.24
CA SER A 174 7.47 2.26 -20.63
C SER A 174 6.08 1.77 -21.05
N LYS A 175 5.72 0.51 -20.77
CA LYS A 175 4.40 -0.04 -21.14
C LYS A 175 3.25 0.55 -20.33
N ALA A 176 3.47 0.83 -19.06
CA ALA A 176 2.45 1.38 -18.17
C ALA A 176 2.26 2.90 -18.35
N GLY A 177 3.15 3.58 -19.08
CA GLY A 177 3.13 5.03 -19.24
C GLY A 177 3.30 5.77 -17.91
N ALA A 178 4.11 5.22 -17.00
CA ALA A 178 4.32 5.73 -15.65
C ALA A 178 5.79 6.05 -15.40
N SER A 179 6.08 6.93 -14.45
CA SER A 179 7.44 7.20 -13.98
C SER A 179 7.71 6.50 -12.66
N VAL A 180 8.96 6.08 -12.45
CA VAL A 180 9.43 5.62 -11.13
C VAL A 180 9.27 6.71 -10.08
N ALA A 181 9.32 7.99 -10.47
CA ALA A 181 9.11 9.12 -9.58
C ALA A 181 7.67 9.23 -9.04
N ASP A 182 6.71 8.56 -9.68
CA ASP A 182 5.31 8.54 -9.25
C ASP A 182 4.99 7.40 -8.27
N VAL A 183 5.95 6.50 -8.02
CA VAL A 183 5.78 5.35 -7.12
C VAL A 183 5.82 5.83 -5.67
N ASP A 184 4.84 5.40 -4.86
CA ASP A 184 4.76 5.77 -3.44
C ASP A 184 5.29 4.65 -2.52
N VAL A 185 4.99 3.40 -2.89
CA VAL A 185 5.26 2.21 -2.07
C VAL A 185 5.83 1.08 -2.91
N VAL A 186 6.83 0.39 -2.36
CA VAL A 186 7.55 -0.68 -3.05
C VAL A 186 7.59 -1.94 -2.18
N GLU A 187 7.32 -3.10 -2.77
CA GLU A 187 7.69 -4.41 -2.20
C GLU A 187 8.67 -5.07 -3.15
N LEU A 188 9.93 -5.16 -2.74
CA LEU A 188 11.02 -5.72 -3.53
C LEU A 188 11.60 -6.98 -2.90
N HIS A 189 12.47 -7.67 -3.64
CA HIS A 189 13.03 -8.96 -3.25
C HIS A 189 14.32 -8.83 -2.42
N ASP A 190 14.19 -8.56 -1.12
CA ASP A 190 15.28 -8.41 -0.16
C ASP A 190 15.71 -9.75 0.48
N CYS A 191 16.01 -10.78 -0.32
CA CYS A 191 16.51 -12.06 0.23
C CYS A 191 17.77 -11.88 1.08
N PHE A 192 18.59 -10.88 0.73
CA PHE A 192 19.69 -10.36 1.52
C PHE A 192 19.71 -8.84 1.42
N ALA A 193 20.23 -8.14 2.44
CA ALA A 193 20.38 -6.68 2.40
C ALA A 193 21.18 -6.20 1.17
N ALA A 194 22.17 -6.97 0.73
CA ALA A 194 22.95 -6.69 -0.48
C ALA A 194 22.10 -6.68 -1.75
N ASN A 195 21.06 -7.53 -1.84
CA ASN A 195 20.18 -7.55 -3.00
C ASN A 195 19.26 -6.32 -3.03
N GLU A 196 18.75 -5.90 -1.87
CA GLU A 196 17.95 -4.67 -1.77
C GLU A 196 18.78 -3.44 -2.14
N LEU A 197 20.04 -3.35 -1.68
CA LEU A 197 20.97 -2.26 -2.03
C LEU A 197 21.05 -2.04 -3.55
N ILE A 198 21.39 -3.09 -4.31
CA ILE A 198 21.60 -2.99 -5.75
C ILE A 198 20.26 -2.87 -6.51
N THR A 199 19.17 -3.37 -5.93
CA THR A 199 17.83 -3.32 -6.53
C THR A 199 17.28 -1.88 -6.54
N TYR A 200 17.64 -1.03 -5.58
CA TYR A 200 17.23 0.38 -5.61
C TYR A 200 17.62 1.07 -6.91
N GLU A 201 18.85 0.82 -7.36
CA GLU A 201 19.41 1.40 -8.59
C GLU A 201 18.84 0.72 -9.83
N ALA A 202 18.73 -0.62 -9.80
CA ALA A 202 18.17 -1.38 -10.92
C ALA A 202 16.69 -1.01 -11.20
N LEU A 203 15.90 -0.71 -10.16
CA LEU A 203 14.53 -0.22 -10.32
C LEU A 203 14.44 1.27 -10.65
N GLY A 204 15.54 2.02 -10.57
CA GLY A 204 15.59 3.46 -10.80
C GLY A 204 15.07 4.31 -9.64
N LEU A 205 14.98 3.78 -8.41
CA LEU A 205 14.58 4.55 -7.23
C LEU A 205 15.61 5.64 -6.89
N CYS A 206 16.88 5.31 -7.12
CA CYS A 206 18.01 6.24 -7.10
C CYS A 206 18.95 5.99 -8.31
N PRO A 207 19.82 6.95 -8.66
CA PRO A 207 20.83 6.75 -9.70
C PRO A 207 21.83 5.64 -9.34
N GLU A 208 22.50 5.09 -10.35
CA GLU A 208 23.56 4.09 -10.18
C GLU A 208 24.71 4.62 -9.31
N GLY A 209 25.18 3.79 -8.38
CA GLY A 209 26.17 4.12 -7.35
C GLY A 209 25.67 5.05 -6.23
N LYS A 210 24.39 5.40 -6.20
CA LYS A 210 23.79 6.33 -5.21
C LYS A 210 22.91 5.64 -4.17
N ALA A 211 22.88 4.31 -4.13
CA ALA A 211 22.13 3.58 -3.12
C ALA A 211 22.55 3.92 -1.66
N GLY A 212 23.84 4.20 -1.41
CA GLY A 212 24.31 4.64 -0.09
C GLY A 212 23.69 5.96 0.37
N GLU A 213 23.72 6.97 -0.49
CA GLU A 213 23.10 8.29 -0.22
C GLU A 213 21.58 8.17 -0.03
N PHE A 214 20.93 7.34 -0.83
CA PHE A 214 19.49 7.05 -0.74
C PHE A 214 19.09 6.40 0.58
N ILE A 215 19.95 5.54 1.14
CA ILE A 215 19.74 4.93 2.46
C ILE A 215 20.00 5.96 3.57
N ASP A 216 21.06 6.74 3.45
CA ASP A 216 21.46 7.73 4.46
C ASP A 216 20.47 8.88 4.59
N SER A 217 19.80 9.27 3.50
CA SER A 217 18.72 10.26 3.51
C SER A 217 17.41 9.72 4.10
N GLY A 218 17.30 8.40 4.30
CA GLY A 218 16.05 7.75 4.72
C GLY A 218 14.98 7.72 3.64
N ASP A 219 15.35 7.83 2.36
CA ASP A 219 14.42 7.87 1.24
C ASP A 219 13.75 6.52 0.91
N ASN A 220 14.06 5.47 1.68
CA ASN A 220 13.51 4.12 1.57
C ASN A 220 12.53 3.74 2.71
N THR A 221 12.14 4.69 3.58
CA THR A 221 11.26 4.45 4.72
C THR A 221 10.17 5.53 4.85
N TYR A 222 9.30 5.39 5.85
CA TYR A 222 8.23 6.35 6.15
C TYR A 222 8.80 7.76 6.35
N GLY A 223 8.22 8.73 5.62
CA GLY A 223 8.67 10.12 5.60
C GLY A 223 9.76 10.42 4.56
N GLY A 224 10.33 9.39 3.93
CA GLY A 224 11.23 9.50 2.78
C GLY A 224 10.49 9.56 1.45
N LYS A 225 11.25 9.53 0.35
CA LYS A 225 10.73 9.53 -1.01
C LYS A 225 9.88 8.29 -1.36
N PHE A 226 10.30 7.11 -0.94
CA PHE A 226 9.60 5.84 -1.16
C PHE A 226 9.49 5.06 0.15
N VAL A 227 8.35 4.42 0.40
CA VAL A 227 8.29 3.42 1.47
C VAL A 227 8.59 2.05 0.89
N VAL A 228 9.80 1.55 1.15
CA VAL A 228 10.25 0.24 0.65
C VAL A 228 10.06 -0.83 1.72
N ASN A 229 9.39 -1.92 1.32
CA ASN A 229 9.07 -3.09 2.13
C ASN A 229 8.34 -2.71 3.43
N PRO A 230 7.18 -2.02 3.38
CA PRO A 230 6.40 -1.69 4.58
C PRO A 230 6.00 -2.92 5.40
N SER A 231 5.99 -4.10 4.79
CA SER A 231 5.71 -5.37 5.45
C SER A 231 6.89 -5.95 6.26
N GLY A 232 8.07 -5.34 6.19
CA GLY A 232 9.31 -5.83 6.77
C GLY A 232 10.16 -6.69 5.85
N GLY A 233 9.76 -6.86 4.59
CA GLY A 233 10.56 -7.55 3.57
C GLY A 233 10.81 -9.03 3.88
N LEU A 234 11.50 -9.73 2.98
CA LEU A 234 11.92 -11.12 3.17
C LEU A 234 12.85 -11.25 4.38
N ILE A 235 13.66 -10.22 4.69
CA ILE A 235 14.56 -10.22 5.85
C ILE A 235 13.82 -10.51 7.17
N SER A 236 12.62 -9.96 7.36
CA SER A 236 11.86 -10.15 8.61
C SER A 236 10.63 -11.03 8.45
N LYS A 237 9.88 -10.89 7.34
CA LYS A 237 8.70 -11.74 7.07
C LYS A 237 9.10 -13.20 6.91
N GLY A 238 10.28 -13.40 6.36
CA GLY A 238 10.75 -14.68 5.87
C GLY A 238 10.29 -14.96 4.44
N HIS A 239 10.80 -16.07 3.91
CA HIS A 239 10.83 -16.30 2.46
C HIS A 239 10.34 -17.70 2.05
N PRO A 240 9.02 -17.99 2.18
CA PRO A 240 8.43 -19.14 1.53
C PRO A 240 8.48 -18.92 0.01
N LEU A 241 9.29 -19.71 -0.70
CA LEU A 241 9.67 -19.46 -2.09
C LEU A 241 8.45 -19.26 -3.00
N GLY A 242 7.54 -20.23 -3.05
CA GLY A 242 6.33 -20.15 -3.87
C GLY A 242 5.33 -19.07 -3.46
N ALA A 243 5.34 -18.60 -2.20
CA ALA A 243 4.34 -17.64 -1.69
C ALA A 243 4.79 -16.18 -1.74
N THR A 244 6.10 -15.92 -1.84
CA THR A 244 6.66 -14.58 -1.64
C THR A 244 6.12 -13.54 -2.62
N GLY A 245 6.06 -13.86 -3.92
CA GLY A 245 5.51 -12.95 -4.93
C GLY A 245 4.04 -12.59 -4.66
N LEU A 246 3.25 -13.55 -4.17
CA LEU A 246 1.84 -13.29 -3.84
C LEU A 246 1.67 -12.55 -2.50
N ALA A 247 2.58 -12.76 -1.54
CA ALA A 247 2.61 -12.00 -0.30
C ALA A 247 2.96 -10.52 -0.53
N GLN A 248 3.91 -10.23 -1.43
CA GLN A 248 4.20 -8.87 -1.89
C GLN A 248 2.96 -8.24 -2.55
N CYS A 249 2.30 -8.96 -3.47
CA CYS A 249 1.06 -8.51 -4.12
C CYS A 249 -0.05 -8.19 -3.09
N ALA A 250 -0.20 -9.02 -2.05
CA ALA A 250 -1.19 -8.81 -0.99
C ALA A 250 -0.91 -7.52 -0.21
N GLU A 251 0.33 -7.28 0.21
CA GLU A 251 0.71 -6.05 0.92
C GLU A 251 0.43 -4.81 0.06
N LEU A 252 0.87 -4.79 -1.20
CA LEU A 252 0.63 -3.63 -2.08
C LEU A 252 -0.86 -3.40 -2.33
N CYS A 253 -1.66 -4.47 -2.43
CA CYS A 253 -3.12 -4.34 -2.53
C CYS A 253 -3.72 -3.75 -1.26
N TRP A 254 -3.25 -4.12 -0.06
CA TRP A 254 -3.72 -3.52 1.18
C TRP A 254 -3.33 -2.05 1.30
N GLN A 255 -2.11 -1.70 0.91
CA GLN A 255 -1.63 -0.31 0.89
C GLN A 255 -2.52 0.58 0.02
N LEU A 256 -2.76 0.19 -1.23
CA LEU A 256 -3.58 0.95 -2.17
C LEU A 256 -5.06 1.03 -1.77
N ARG A 257 -5.56 0.02 -1.04
CA ARG A 257 -6.94 -0.01 -0.52
C ARG A 257 -7.12 0.78 0.78
N GLY A 258 -6.06 1.33 1.37
CA GLY A 258 -6.13 1.97 2.69
C GLY A 258 -6.40 0.97 3.82
N LYS A 259 -5.89 -0.27 3.69
CA LYS A 259 -6.15 -1.39 4.60
C LYS A 259 -4.88 -2.06 5.14
N ALA A 260 -3.75 -1.35 5.14
CA ALA A 260 -2.47 -1.90 5.61
C ALA A 260 -2.22 -1.66 7.13
N ASP A 261 -3.25 -1.31 7.89
CA ASP A 261 -3.20 -1.05 9.34
C ASP A 261 -2.05 -0.10 9.73
N LYS A 262 -1.22 -0.48 10.71
CA LYS A 262 -0.06 0.30 11.16
C LYS A 262 1.03 0.47 10.10
N ARG A 263 0.98 -0.29 9.00
CA ARG A 263 1.92 -0.20 7.88
C ARG A 263 1.49 0.80 6.82
N GLN A 264 0.29 1.37 6.94
CA GLN A 264 -0.30 2.22 5.90
C GLN A 264 0.64 3.36 5.49
N VAL A 265 0.92 3.42 4.19
CA VAL A 265 1.56 4.55 3.54
C VAL A 265 0.46 5.54 3.17
N GLU A 266 0.49 6.71 3.81
CA GLU A 266 -0.56 7.72 3.65
C GLU A 266 -0.59 8.23 2.20
N GLY A 267 -1.76 8.22 1.58
CA GLY A 267 -1.96 8.74 0.24
C GLY A 267 -1.35 7.92 -0.91
N ALA A 268 -0.87 6.70 -0.67
CA ALA A 268 -0.30 5.84 -1.72
C ALA A 268 -1.29 5.58 -2.87
N LYS A 269 -0.84 5.82 -4.11
CA LYS A 269 -1.62 5.69 -5.35
C LYS A 269 -0.98 4.75 -6.37
N LEU A 270 0.35 4.69 -6.39
CA LEU A 270 1.09 3.81 -7.28
C LEU A 270 2.04 2.92 -6.48
N ALA A 271 1.91 1.61 -6.67
CA ALA A 271 2.72 0.62 -5.98
C ALA A 271 3.55 -0.19 -6.98
N LEU A 272 4.82 -0.44 -6.64
CA LEU A 272 5.76 -1.24 -7.43
C LEU A 272 6.09 -2.55 -6.71
N GLN A 273 5.95 -3.66 -7.42
CA GLN A 273 6.43 -4.97 -6.98
C GLN A 273 7.69 -5.36 -7.74
N HIS A 274 8.65 -5.96 -7.05
CA HIS A 274 9.80 -6.65 -7.62
C HIS A 274 10.00 -8.02 -6.95
N ASN A 275 10.06 -9.08 -7.77
CA ASN A 275 10.35 -10.44 -7.33
C ASN A 275 11.35 -11.10 -8.28
N ILE A 276 12.37 -11.79 -7.75
CA ILE A 276 13.39 -12.44 -8.57
C ILE A 276 13.72 -13.84 -8.04
N GLY A 277 14.03 -14.76 -8.93
CA GLY A 277 14.63 -16.06 -8.62
C GLY A 277 15.79 -16.37 -9.55
N LEU A 278 16.90 -16.87 -9.00
CA LEU A 278 18.09 -17.23 -9.78
C LEU A 278 17.90 -18.51 -10.58
N GLY A 279 18.74 -18.70 -11.61
CA GLY A 279 18.52 -19.68 -12.68
C GLY A 279 17.45 -19.25 -13.68
N GLY A 280 16.92 -18.02 -13.53
CA GLY A 280 15.49 -17.80 -13.70
C GLY A 280 15.10 -16.43 -14.20
N ALA A 281 14.30 -15.74 -13.39
CA ALA A 281 13.47 -14.64 -13.85
C ALA A 281 13.26 -13.57 -12.79
N ALA A 282 13.26 -12.31 -13.23
CA ALA A 282 12.77 -11.16 -12.48
C ALA A 282 11.40 -10.75 -13.01
N VAL A 283 10.45 -10.53 -12.10
CA VAL A 283 9.10 -10.03 -12.38
C VAL A 283 8.92 -8.68 -11.69
N CYS A 284 8.53 -7.67 -12.47
CA CYS A 284 8.12 -6.36 -11.96
C CYS A 284 6.65 -6.10 -12.32
N ALA A 285 5.88 -5.51 -11.42
CA ALA A 285 4.50 -5.13 -11.66
C ALA A 285 4.13 -3.79 -11.01
N LEU A 286 3.28 -3.02 -11.69
CA LEU A 286 2.73 -1.75 -11.19
C LEU A 286 1.26 -1.90 -10.88
N TYR A 287 0.83 -1.33 -9.76
CA TYR A 287 -0.53 -1.42 -9.25
C TYR A 287 -1.09 -0.05 -8.89
N ARG A 288 -2.39 0.15 -9.12
CA ARG A 288 -3.16 1.30 -8.61
C ARG A 288 -4.58 0.87 -8.26
N MET A 289 -5.34 1.71 -7.56
CA MET A 289 -6.79 1.50 -7.46
C MET A 289 -7.43 1.62 -8.86
N GLY A 290 -8.16 0.59 -9.30
CA GLY A 290 -8.77 0.57 -10.64
C GLY A 290 -9.93 1.56 -10.79
N PHE A 291 -10.62 1.88 -9.68
CA PHE A 291 -11.74 2.81 -9.64
C PHE A 291 -11.56 3.85 -8.52
N PRO A 292 -10.57 4.75 -8.61
CA PRO A 292 -10.18 5.63 -7.49
C PRO A 292 -11.28 6.62 -7.08
N GLU A 293 -12.18 7.00 -7.99
CA GLU A 293 -13.35 7.82 -7.65
C GLU A 293 -14.47 7.04 -6.93
N GLN A 294 -14.42 5.71 -6.95
CA GLN A 294 -15.34 4.81 -6.24
C GLN A 294 -14.70 4.15 -5.00
N GLY A 295 -13.37 4.23 -4.85
CA GLY A 295 -12.58 3.73 -3.72
C GLY A 295 -12.53 4.67 -2.51
N ARG A 296 -13.04 5.90 -2.61
CA ARG A 296 -13.51 6.62 -1.41
C ARG A 296 -14.67 5.79 -0.85
N PRO A 297 -14.76 5.56 0.47
CA PRO A 297 -15.83 4.74 1.03
C PRO A 297 -17.17 5.37 0.65
N ARG A 298 -17.77 4.89 -0.44
CA ARG A 298 -19.19 5.02 -0.69
C ARG A 298 -19.78 3.87 0.10
N TYR A 299 -20.19 4.15 1.34
CA TYR A 299 -21.13 3.24 1.99
C TYR A 299 -22.29 3.08 1.00
N ASN A 300 -22.51 1.85 0.57
CA ASN A 300 -23.58 1.53 -0.35
C ASN A 300 -24.90 1.77 0.41
N LEU A 301 -25.43 3.00 0.34
CA LEU A 301 -26.65 3.43 1.01
C LEU A 301 -27.85 2.53 0.65
N GLN A 302 -27.80 1.85 -0.51
CA GLN A 302 -28.80 0.87 -0.91
C GLN A 302 -28.74 -0.44 -0.12
N ALA A 303 -27.57 -0.85 0.38
CA ALA A 303 -27.40 -2.15 1.04
C ALA A 303 -27.84 -2.15 2.52
N ASN A 304 -28.02 -0.98 3.15
CA ASN A 304 -28.49 -0.85 4.54
C ASN A 304 -29.95 -0.39 4.68
N LEU A 305 -30.72 -0.38 3.59
CA LEU A 305 -32.15 0.01 3.62
C LEU A 305 -33.10 -1.10 4.14
N THR A 306 -32.58 -2.20 4.71
CA THR A 306 -33.40 -3.34 5.17
C THR A 306 -33.60 -3.45 6.68
N ALA A 307 -33.16 -2.48 7.48
CA ALA A 307 -33.53 -2.42 8.90
C ALA A 307 -34.70 -1.44 9.10
N ALA A 308 -35.90 -1.96 9.36
CA ALA A 308 -37.12 -1.19 9.60
C ALA A 308 -37.11 -0.33 10.89
N GLU A 309 -35.97 -0.28 11.60
CA GLU A 309 -35.86 0.22 12.97
C GLU A 309 -35.02 1.52 13.11
N VAL A 310 -34.46 2.08 12.03
CA VAL A 310 -33.57 3.27 12.11
C VAL A 310 -33.91 4.34 11.07
N PHE A 311 -33.68 5.63 11.39
CA PHE A 311 -33.81 6.74 10.43
C PHE A 311 -32.84 6.57 9.26
N LYS A 312 -33.32 6.72 8.03
CA LYS A 312 -32.51 6.62 6.81
C LYS A 312 -31.41 7.68 6.76
N CYS A 313 -31.67 8.87 7.31
CA CYS A 313 -30.71 9.97 7.37
C CYS A 313 -29.53 9.72 8.31
N GLU A 314 -29.57 8.72 9.21
CA GLU A 314 -28.42 8.42 10.09
C GLU A 314 -27.16 8.09 9.29
N ALA A 315 -27.31 7.41 8.15
CA ALA A 315 -26.20 7.14 7.25
C ALA A 315 -25.62 8.45 6.67
N VAL A 316 -26.46 9.44 6.37
CA VAL A 316 -25.99 10.76 5.89
C VAL A 316 -25.18 11.48 6.98
N PHE A 317 -25.65 11.47 8.22
CA PHE A 317 -24.95 12.13 9.33
C PHE A 317 -23.63 11.45 9.67
N LYS A 318 -23.58 10.12 9.57
CA LYS A 318 -22.32 9.36 9.74
C LYS A 318 -21.30 9.69 8.65
N GLU A 319 -21.72 9.90 7.41
CA GLU A 319 -20.84 10.34 6.32
C GLU A 319 -20.27 11.75 6.58
N ILE A 320 -21.10 12.67 7.06
CA ILE A 320 -20.64 14.01 7.47
C ILE A 320 -19.62 13.89 8.61
N GLU A 321 -19.88 13.03 9.60
CA GLU A 321 -18.95 12.82 10.72
C GLU A 321 -17.60 12.27 10.26
N ASN A 322 -17.60 11.31 9.34
CA ASN A 322 -16.38 10.76 8.74
C ASN A 322 -15.61 11.83 7.94
N ALA A 323 -16.33 12.65 7.16
CA ALA A 323 -15.71 13.74 6.42
C ALA A 323 -15.06 14.78 7.35
N LEU A 324 -15.69 15.07 8.49
CA LEU A 324 -15.12 15.94 9.53
C LEU A 324 -13.91 15.31 10.24
N LYS A 325 -13.84 13.98 10.38
CA LYS A 325 -12.65 13.30 10.93
C LYS A 325 -11.43 13.40 10.01
N VAL A 326 -11.65 13.42 8.68
CA VAL A 326 -10.57 13.49 7.68
C VAL A 326 -10.14 14.93 7.39
N ASP A 327 -11.10 15.80 7.07
CA ASP A 327 -10.87 17.16 6.56
C ASP A 327 -11.43 18.26 7.49
N GLY A 328 -11.75 17.92 8.74
CA GLY A 328 -12.50 18.77 9.67
C GLY A 328 -12.01 20.19 9.80
N LYS A 329 -10.71 20.38 10.03
CA LYS A 329 -10.10 21.71 10.16
C LYS A 329 -10.33 22.58 8.92
N LYS A 330 -10.15 22.01 7.73
CA LYS A 330 -10.37 22.69 6.44
C LYS A 330 -11.85 23.02 6.21
N MET A 331 -12.76 22.14 6.62
CA MET A 331 -14.19 22.38 6.54
C MET A 331 -14.65 23.47 7.50
N VAL A 332 -14.15 23.45 8.74
CA VAL A 332 -14.38 24.48 9.75
C VAL A 332 -13.92 25.84 9.26
N ASP A 333 -12.71 25.93 8.69
CA ASP A 333 -12.16 27.19 8.16
C ASP A 333 -13.00 27.77 7.01
N LYS A 334 -13.63 26.91 6.19
CA LYS A 334 -14.41 27.33 5.02
C LYS A 334 -15.86 27.68 5.36
N ILE A 335 -16.49 26.90 6.23
CA ILE A 335 -17.94 26.96 6.45
C ILE A 335 -18.28 27.84 7.66
N LYS A 336 -17.58 27.66 8.79
CA LYS A 336 -17.72 28.42 10.04
C LYS A 336 -19.17 28.52 10.55
N GLY A 337 -19.87 27.40 10.68
CA GLY A 337 -21.25 27.41 11.17
C GLY A 337 -21.77 26.09 11.71
N ILE A 338 -22.83 26.19 12.51
CA ILE A 338 -23.52 25.06 13.15
C ILE A 338 -24.89 24.85 12.50
N TYR A 339 -25.15 23.65 11.99
CA TYR A 339 -26.37 23.28 11.28
C TYR A 339 -27.25 22.37 12.15
N GLY A 340 -28.53 22.70 12.25
CA GLY A 340 -29.54 21.86 12.88
C GLY A 340 -30.40 21.17 11.84
N PHE A 341 -30.75 19.90 12.08
CA PHE A 341 -31.66 19.14 11.24
C PHE A 341 -32.78 18.57 12.10
N GLU A 342 -33.99 19.05 11.92
CA GLU A 342 -35.20 18.48 12.52
C GLU A 342 -35.85 17.54 11.49
N VAL A 343 -35.67 16.24 11.67
CA VAL A 343 -36.09 15.22 10.73
C VAL A 343 -37.37 14.56 11.21
N SER A 344 -38.31 14.33 10.29
CA SER A 344 -39.61 13.71 10.57
C SER A 344 -39.88 12.51 9.66
N GLY A 345 -40.78 11.61 10.07
CA GLY A 345 -41.13 10.45 9.26
C GLY A 345 -40.07 9.34 9.30
N GLY A 346 -39.39 9.19 10.45
CA GLY A 346 -38.54 8.02 10.73
C GLY A 346 -39.35 6.75 11.03
N PRO A 347 -38.71 5.69 11.54
CA PRO A 347 -39.38 4.45 11.95
C PRO A 347 -40.59 4.73 12.84
N GLY A 348 -41.73 4.12 12.54
CA GLY A 348 -42.97 4.35 13.31
C GLY A 348 -43.53 5.78 13.26
N GLY A 349 -43.04 6.65 12.37
CA GLY A 349 -43.46 8.07 12.28
C GLY A 349 -42.66 9.00 13.20
N ASP A 350 -41.54 8.53 13.75
CA ASP A 350 -40.75 9.29 14.71
C ASP A 350 -40.13 10.58 14.14
N LYS A 351 -39.77 11.46 15.06
CA LYS A 351 -39.01 12.69 14.81
C LYS A 351 -37.69 12.65 15.57
N ALA A 352 -36.64 13.23 15.00
CA ALA A 352 -35.34 13.32 15.67
C ALA A 352 -34.60 14.59 15.23
N LYS A 353 -33.61 15.00 16.01
CA LYS A 353 -32.82 16.20 15.78
C LYS A 353 -31.34 15.87 15.73
N TRP A 354 -30.63 16.42 14.73
CA TRP A 354 -29.18 16.34 14.61
C TRP A 354 -28.56 17.73 14.61
N ILE A 355 -27.37 17.84 15.18
CA ILE A 355 -26.52 19.02 15.12
C ILE A 355 -25.23 18.64 14.42
N VAL A 356 -24.86 19.43 13.42
CA VAL A 356 -23.59 19.35 12.72
C VAL A 356 -22.81 20.62 13.01
N ASP A 357 -21.79 20.52 13.86
CA ASP A 357 -20.88 21.61 14.18
C ASP A 357 -19.74 21.64 13.15
N VAL A 358 -19.69 22.70 12.33
CA VAL A 358 -18.59 22.97 11.41
C VAL A 358 -18.02 24.36 11.70
N LYS A 359 -17.93 24.67 12.99
CA LYS A 359 -17.48 25.96 13.51
C LYS A 359 -16.37 25.81 14.53
N ASN A 360 -16.40 24.75 15.33
CA ASN A 360 -15.49 24.54 16.45
C ASN A 360 -14.61 23.30 16.26
N GLY A 361 -13.36 23.36 16.71
CA GLY A 361 -12.43 22.24 16.68
C GLY A 361 -12.23 21.67 15.26
N ASN A 362 -12.36 20.35 15.13
CA ASN A 362 -12.39 19.65 13.84
C ASN A 362 -13.84 19.43 13.32
N GLY A 363 -14.83 20.04 13.96
CA GLY A 363 -16.25 19.79 13.74
C GLY A 363 -16.74 18.48 14.36
N SER A 364 -18.06 18.34 14.46
CA SER A 364 -18.71 17.16 15.02
C SER A 364 -20.14 16.98 14.51
N VAL A 365 -20.65 15.75 14.65
CA VAL A 365 -22.05 15.42 14.39
C VAL A 365 -22.61 14.75 15.63
N GLU A 366 -23.80 15.16 16.05
CA GLU A 366 -24.48 14.56 17.19
C GLU A 366 -25.98 14.45 16.93
N LYS A 367 -26.57 13.35 17.38
CA LYS A 367 -28.03 13.22 17.53
C LYS A 367 -28.39 13.75 18.90
N VAL A 368 -29.29 14.72 18.96
CA VAL A 368 -29.70 15.37 20.21
C VAL A 368 -31.15 15.06 20.54
N GLU A 369 -31.49 15.15 21.82
CA GLU A 369 -32.88 15.04 22.27
C GLU A 369 -33.76 16.12 21.61
N LYS A 370 -35.05 15.81 21.45
CA LYS A 370 -36.03 16.67 20.76
C LYS A 370 -36.07 18.10 21.34
N ASP A 371 -35.91 18.24 22.66
CA ASP A 371 -35.94 19.52 23.38
C ASP A 371 -34.56 20.13 23.66
N SER A 372 -33.51 19.62 22.98
CA SER A 372 -32.15 20.13 23.17
C SER A 372 -32.05 21.63 22.83
N LYS A 373 -31.55 22.39 23.82
CA LYS A 373 -31.24 23.83 23.73
C LYS A 373 -29.96 24.12 22.95
N ARG A 374 -29.30 23.12 22.35
CA ARG A 374 -28.12 23.35 21.52
C ARG A 374 -28.48 24.26 20.35
N LYS A 375 -27.82 25.42 20.29
CA LYS A 375 -28.09 26.47 19.31
C LYS A 375 -27.42 26.11 17.98
N ALA A 376 -28.22 26.07 16.91
CA ALA A 376 -27.73 26.03 15.54
C ALA A 376 -27.84 27.43 14.92
N ASP A 377 -26.88 27.78 14.06
CA ASP A 377 -26.88 29.04 13.31
C ASP A 377 -27.97 29.03 12.22
N CYS A 378 -28.32 27.85 11.69
CA CYS A 378 -29.49 27.63 10.84
C CYS A 378 -30.06 26.22 11.06
N THR A 379 -31.37 26.04 10.86
CA THR A 379 -32.06 24.76 11.06
C THR A 379 -32.90 24.38 9.84
N PHE A 380 -32.80 23.12 9.41
CA PHE A 380 -33.54 22.52 8.32
C PHE A 380 -34.60 21.58 8.89
N LYS A 381 -35.86 21.79 8.53
CA LYS A 381 -36.95 20.85 8.83
C LYS A 381 -37.34 20.11 7.56
N ILE A 382 -37.25 18.78 7.58
CA ILE A 382 -37.37 17.95 6.38
C ILE A 382 -37.79 16.52 6.74
N ALA A 383 -38.41 15.79 5.83
CA ALA A 383 -38.70 14.36 6.03
C ALA A 383 -37.44 13.51 5.88
N ASP A 384 -37.38 12.36 6.56
CA ASP A 384 -36.24 11.44 6.55
C ASP A 384 -35.82 11.03 5.13
N ALA A 385 -36.78 10.62 4.31
CA ALA A 385 -36.55 10.28 2.91
C ALA A 385 -36.10 11.49 2.06
N ASP A 386 -36.75 12.64 2.21
CA ASP A 386 -36.41 13.85 1.45
C ASP A 386 -35.02 14.39 1.84
N LEU A 387 -34.58 14.21 3.09
CA LEU A 387 -33.22 14.59 3.53
C LEU A 387 -32.15 13.75 2.83
N VAL A 388 -32.39 12.44 2.72
CA VAL A 388 -31.51 11.54 1.97
C VAL A 388 -31.44 11.99 0.52
N ASP A 389 -32.58 12.24 -0.14
CA ASP A 389 -32.60 12.69 -1.53
C ASP A 389 -31.95 14.07 -1.72
N LEU A 390 -32.13 15.00 -0.79
CA LEU A 390 -31.52 16.33 -0.81
C LEU A 390 -29.99 16.23 -0.75
N MET A 391 -29.48 15.36 0.11
CA MET A 391 -28.04 15.19 0.35
C MET A 391 -27.37 14.35 -0.74
N MET A 392 -28.11 13.42 -1.36
CA MET A 392 -27.68 12.69 -2.55
C MET A 392 -27.81 13.50 -3.86
N GLY A 393 -28.40 14.70 -3.80
CA GLY A 393 -28.58 15.57 -4.98
C GLY A 393 -29.75 15.18 -5.88
N LYS A 394 -30.58 14.20 -5.47
CA LYS A 394 -31.80 13.79 -6.17
C LYS A 394 -32.94 14.79 -5.98
N LEU A 395 -32.95 15.50 -4.86
CA LEU A 395 -33.88 16.57 -4.57
C LEU A 395 -33.17 17.93 -4.66
N ASN A 396 -33.65 18.78 -5.57
CA ASN A 396 -33.15 20.14 -5.69
C ASN A 396 -33.57 20.98 -4.45
N PRO A 397 -32.63 21.66 -3.76
CA PRO A 397 -32.95 22.42 -2.54
C PRO A 397 -33.95 23.56 -2.72
N GLN A 398 -33.91 24.26 -3.86
CA GLN A 398 -34.86 25.35 -4.15
C GLN A 398 -36.27 24.78 -4.36
N ASN A 399 -36.39 23.70 -5.14
CA ASN A 399 -37.67 23.04 -5.36
C ASN A 399 -38.23 22.46 -4.05
N ALA A 400 -37.39 21.86 -3.21
CA ALA A 400 -37.80 21.37 -1.89
C ALA A 400 -38.33 22.49 -0.99
N PHE A 401 -37.70 23.68 -1.04
CA PHE A 401 -38.12 24.83 -0.27
C PHE A 401 -39.46 25.38 -0.76
N PHE A 402 -39.60 25.63 -2.08
CA PHE A 402 -40.84 26.16 -2.66
C PHE A 402 -42.02 25.19 -2.60
N SER A 403 -41.77 23.88 -2.63
CA SER A 403 -42.81 22.85 -2.45
C SER A 403 -43.18 22.60 -0.99
N GLY A 404 -42.51 23.28 -0.03
CA GLY A 404 -42.75 23.12 1.40
C GLY A 404 -42.17 21.85 2.04
N LYS A 405 -41.49 21.01 1.25
CA LYS A 405 -40.78 19.79 1.73
C LYS A 405 -39.56 20.12 2.60
N LEU A 406 -38.95 21.28 2.37
CA LEU A 406 -37.84 21.79 3.16
C LEU A 406 -38.21 23.15 3.76
N LYS A 407 -38.14 23.27 5.08
CA LYS A 407 -38.25 24.56 5.77
C LYS A 407 -36.91 24.93 6.38
N ILE A 408 -36.50 26.18 6.24
CA ILE A 408 -35.22 26.68 6.76
C ILE A 408 -35.51 27.82 7.73
N THR A 409 -34.89 27.79 8.90
CA THR A 409 -34.90 28.90 9.87
C THR A 409 -33.48 29.29 10.26
N GLY A 410 -33.27 30.55 10.68
CA GLY A 410 -31.96 31.07 11.05
C GLY A 410 -31.19 31.70 9.89
N ASN A 411 -29.86 31.58 9.89
CA ASN A 411 -28.98 32.26 8.94
C ASN A 411 -29.08 31.67 7.52
N MET A 412 -29.77 32.37 6.62
CA MET A 412 -29.97 31.93 5.23
C MET A 412 -28.67 31.89 4.41
N GLY A 413 -27.69 32.75 4.70
CA GLY A 413 -26.39 32.72 4.02
C GLY A 413 -25.61 31.43 4.34
N LEU A 414 -25.69 30.99 5.60
CA LEU A 414 -25.14 29.69 6.01
C LEU A 414 -25.96 28.54 5.41
N ALA A 415 -27.28 28.67 5.34
CA ALA A 415 -28.12 27.63 4.75
C ALA A 415 -27.78 27.34 3.28
N MET A 416 -27.41 28.37 2.50
CA MET A 416 -26.95 28.20 1.11
C MET A 416 -25.60 27.49 1.01
N LYS A 417 -24.77 27.55 2.06
CA LYS A 417 -23.51 26.80 2.15
C LYS A 417 -23.71 25.33 2.50
N LEU A 418 -24.94 24.86 2.78
CA LEU A 418 -25.21 23.43 3.02
C LEU A 418 -24.71 22.54 1.86
N GLN A 419 -24.69 23.04 0.62
CA GLN A 419 -24.13 22.30 -0.52
C GLN A 419 -22.64 21.97 -0.35
N GLN A 420 -21.90 22.74 0.45
CA GLN A 420 -20.49 22.50 0.74
C GLN A 420 -20.28 21.42 1.81
N LEU A 421 -21.35 21.05 2.52
CA LEU A 421 -21.45 19.91 3.43
C LEU A 421 -21.88 18.63 2.71
N LYS A 422 -22.29 18.71 1.45
CA LYS A 422 -22.69 17.52 0.68
C LYS A 422 -21.44 16.68 0.36
N PRO A 423 -21.52 15.35 0.52
CA PRO A 423 -20.59 14.44 -0.14
C PRO A 423 -20.59 14.75 -1.65
N ALA A 424 -19.42 14.86 -2.27
CA ALA A 424 -19.31 15.32 -3.66
C ALA A 424 -20.16 14.45 -4.61
N ALA A 425 -21.07 15.09 -5.36
CA ALA A 425 -21.80 14.43 -6.43
C ALA A 425 -20.85 14.06 -7.58
N PRO A 426 -21.06 12.92 -8.28
CA PRO A 426 -20.28 12.57 -9.45
C PRO A 426 -20.46 13.65 -10.52
N LYS A 427 -19.35 14.23 -11.00
CA LYS A 427 -19.39 15.07 -12.19
C LYS A 427 -19.68 14.15 -13.38
N ALA A 428 -20.83 14.34 -14.03
CA ALA A 428 -21.04 13.79 -15.36
C ALA A 428 -19.98 14.38 -16.29
N LYS A 429 -19.10 13.54 -16.85
CA LYS A 429 -18.17 13.94 -17.90
C LYS A 429 -18.92 13.91 -19.23
N LEU A 430 -19.01 15.07 -19.88
CA LEU A 430 -19.17 15.21 -21.33
C LEU A 430 -17.82 14.94 -22.00
#